data_AF-A0A958ELP4-F1
#
_entry.id   AF-A0A958ELP4-F1
#
_cell.length_a   1.000
_cell.length_b   1.000
_cell.length_c   1.000
_cell.angle_alpha   90.00
_cell.angle_beta   90.00
_cell.angle_gamma   90.00
#
_symmetry.space_group_name_H-M   'P 1'
#
loop_
_entity.id
_entity.type
_entity.pdbx_description
1 polymer ?
#
loop_
_entity_poly.entity_id
_entity_poly.type
_entity_poly.pdbx_seq_one_letter_code
_entity_poly.pdbx_strand_id
1 'polypeptide(L)'
;MGSKFNFRSVFVLALIVLSIYGLVPTYKYYTMPEETKQQLDTENDPSFVEMRSKILNLGLDLQGGMHMVVEMDLKAFLTKIATRQDEDLSAAIDLAIKDETTPVQTLRSELEKRGKDLVRYYGNRRNRSEDSDAEIQTVLIDKIDAAIDGIRDKISNRVDQFGVAEPIIQRLGERRIIIEL
;
A
#
# COMPACT_ATOMS: atom_id res chain seq x y z
N MET A 1 -11.22 59.76 -33.61
CA MET A 1 -10.76 58.63 -32.78
C MET A 1 -10.94 57.33 -33.55
N GLY A 2 -9.90 56.77 -34.15
CA GLY A 2 -9.95 55.42 -34.74
C GLY A 2 -9.13 54.47 -33.88
N SER A 3 -9.77 53.55 -33.16
CA SER A 3 -9.05 52.53 -32.40
C SER A 3 -8.31 51.63 -33.38
N LYS A 4 -6.97 51.64 -33.35
CA LYS A 4 -6.18 50.61 -34.01
C LYS A 4 -6.50 49.29 -33.32
N PHE A 5 -7.40 48.53 -33.92
CA PHE A 5 -7.80 47.21 -33.43
C PHE A 5 -6.59 46.30 -33.60
N ASN A 6 -5.79 46.20 -32.54
CA ASN A 6 -4.55 45.45 -32.55
C ASN A 6 -4.94 43.97 -32.56
N PHE A 7 -4.84 43.29 -33.71
CA PHE A 7 -5.14 41.85 -33.83
C PHE A 7 -4.48 41.01 -32.71
N ARG A 8 -3.31 41.44 -32.23
CA ARG A 8 -2.61 40.89 -31.07
C ARG A 8 -3.45 40.90 -29.78
N SER A 9 -4.17 41.97 -29.46
CA SER A 9 -4.98 42.05 -28.23
C SER A 9 -6.22 41.16 -28.31
N VAL A 10 -6.83 41.03 -29.49
CA VAL A 10 -7.96 40.11 -29.71
C VAL A 10 -7.52 38.67 -29.54
N PHE A 11 -6.36 38.32 -30.10
CA PHE A 11 -5.80 36.98 -29.98
C PHE A 11 -5.46 36.62 -28.53
N VAL A 12 -4.85 37.54 -27.78
CA VAL A 12 -4.57 37.34 -26.35
C VAL A 12 -5.86 37.18 -25.55
N LEU A 13 -6.89 38.00 -25.82
CA LEU A 13 -8.17 37.88 -25.13
C LEU A 13 -8.87 36.55 -25.43
N ALA A 14 -8.82 36.09 -26.68
CA ALA A 14 -9.35 34.79 -27.09
C ALA A 14 -8.63 33.63 -26.37
N LEU A 15 -7.30 33.69 -26.24
CA LEU A 15 -6.52 32.71 -25.48
C LEU A 15 -6.90 32.69 -24.00
N ILE A 16 -7.05 33.85 -23.36
CA ILE A 16 -7.46 33.95 -21.95
C ILE A 16 -8.85 33.33 -21.75
N VAL A 17 -9.81 33.64 -22.63
CA VAL A 17 -11.16 33.06 -22.57
C VAL A 17 -11.11 31.54 -22.74
N LEU A 18 -10.30 31.03 -23.67
CA LEU A 18 -10.11 29.60 -23.87
C LEU A 18 -9.50 28.92 -22.63
N SER A 19 -8.52 29.54 -21.99
CA SER A 19 -7.91 29.05 -20.75
C SER A 19 -8.90 29.02 -19.59
N ILE A 20 -9.70 30.07 -19.41
CA ILE A 20 -10.75 30.10 -18.37
C ILE A 20 -11.79 29.02 -18.64
N TYR A 21 -12.20 28.84 -19.89
CA TYR A 21 -13.15 27.80 -20.29
C TYR A 21 -12.65 26.39 -19.94
N GLY A 22 -11.35 26.12 -20.17
CA GLY A 22 -10.72 24.84 -19.81
C GLY A 22 -10.67 24.54 -18.30
N LEU A 23 -10.75 25.56 -17.44
CA LEU A 23 -10.72 25.40 -15.98
C LEU A 23 -12.10 25.18 -15.34
N VAL A 24 -13.19 25.47 -16.06
CA VAL A 24 -14.57 25.25 -15.59
C VAL A 24 -14.83 23.83 -15.06
N PRO A 25 -14.45 22.73 -15.76
CA PRO A 25 -14.68 21.38 -15.25
C PRO A 25 -13.94 21.11 -13.93
N THR A 26 -12.71 21.60 -13.81
CA THR A 26 -11.89 21.49 -12.61
C THR A 26 -12.54 22.22 -11.42
N TYR A 27 -12.99 23.46 -11.63
CA TYR A 27 -13.69 24.22 -10.59
C TYR A 27 -14.99 23.51 -10.16
N LYS A 28 -15.77 23.01 -11.12
CA LYS A 28 -17.03 22.30 -10.85
C LYS A 28 -16.78 21.02 -10.05
N TYR A 29 -15.75 20.25 -10.39
CA TYR A 29 -15.39 19.03 -9.68
C TYR A 29 -14.97 19.30 -8.23
N TYR A 30 -14.08 20.26 -7.98
CA TYR A 30 -13.60 20.54 -6.63
C TYR A 30 -14.59 21.27 -5.73
N THR A 31 -15.63 21.88 -6.30
CA THR A 31 -16.72 22.50 -5.53
C THR A 31 -17.90 21.56 -5.24
N MET A 32 -17.93 20.36 -5.83
CA MET A 32 -18.94 19.36 -5.51
C MET A 32 -18.70 18.70 -4.14
N PRO A 33 -19.76 18.40 -3.37
CA PRO A 33 -19.67 17.57 -2.18
C PRO A 33 -19.17 16.16 -2.50
N GLU A 34 -18.39 15.57 -1.58
CA GLU A 34 -17.84 14.20 -1.74
C GLU A 34 -18.93 13.14 -1.90
N GLU A 35 -20.06 13.27 -1.20
CA GLU A 35 -21.19 12.34 -1.31
C GLU A 35 -21.77 12.31 -2.73
N THR A 36 -21.85 13.47 -3.39
CA THR A 36 -22.33 13.58 -4.77
C THR A 36 -21.37 12.93 -5.75
N LYS A 37 -20.05 13.11 -5.55
CA LYS A 37 -19.02 12.46 -6.37
C LYS A 37 -19.11 10.95 -6.28
N GLN A 38 -19.27 10.41 -5.08
CA GLN A 38 -19.39 8.96 -4.85
C GLN A 38 -20.65 8.37 -5.47
N GLN A 39 -21.79 9.07 -5.41
CA GLN A 39 -23.03 8.64 -6.07
C GLN A 39 -22.85 8.59 -7.59
N LEU A 40 -22.27 9.64 -8.19
CA LEU A 40 -22.03 9.73 -9.62
C LEU A 40 -21.00 8.69 -10.12
N ASP A 41 -19.97 8.38 -9.33
CA ASP A 41 -19.03 7.28 -9.61
C ASP A 41 -19.74 5.92 -9.54
N THR A 42 -20.57 5.69 -8.51
CA THR A 42 -21.28 4.41 -8.33
C THR A 42 -22.30 4.17 -9.45
N GLU A 43 -22.95 5.24 -9.93
CA GLU A 43 -23.92 5.19 -11.03
C GLU A 43 -23.26 5.14 -12.42
N ASN A 44 -21.93 5.29 -12.51
CA ASN A 44 -21.18 5.44 -13.76
C ASN A 44 -21.77 6.54 -14.66
N ASP A 45 -22.10 7.70 -14.08
CA ASP A 45 -22.69 8.80 -14.84
C ASP A 45 -21.76 9.24 -15.99
N PRO A 46 -22.21 9.20 -17.26
CA PRO A 46 -21.36 9.52 -18.40
C PRO A 46 -20.79 10.94 -18.36
N SER A 47 -21.53 11.91 -17.81
CA SER A 47 -21.07 13.29 -17.70
C SER A 47 -19.98 13.45 -16.64
N PHE A 48 -20.04 12.64 -15.58
CA PHE A 48 -19.04 12.61 -14.52
C PHE A 48 -17.73 11.96 -14.99
N VAL A 49 -17.83 10.86 -15.74
CA VAL A 49 -16.65 10.21 -16.36
C VAL A 49 -15.96 11.16 -17.33
N GLU A 50 -16.71 11.83 -18.20
CA GLU A 50 -16.16 12.82 -19.12
C GLU A 50 -15.52 14.00 -18.36
N MET A 51 -16.14 14.47 -17.28
CA MET A 51 -15.59 15.52 -16.44
C MET A 51 -14.26 15.11 -15.81
N ARG A 52 -14.17 13.91 -15.20
CA ARG A 52 -12.93 13.34 -14.64
C ARG A 52 -11.79 13.27 -15.66
N SER A 53 -12.08 13.05 -16.94
CA SER A 53 -11.05 13.07 -17.99
C SER A 53 -10.53 14.48 -18.36
N LYS A 54 -11.29 15.53 -18.01
CA LYS A 54 -11.00 16.93 -18.35
C LYS A 54 -10.52 17.76 -17.15
N ILE A 55 -10.56 17.22 -15.93
CA ILE A 55 -10.08 17.93 -14.75
C ILE A 55 -8.55 17.93 -14.67
N LEU A 56 -8.01 18.97 -14.05
CA LEU A 56 -6.63 18.99 -13.59
C LEU A 56 -6.56 18.36 -12.20
N ASN A 57 -5.78 17.29 -12.06
CA ASN A 57 -5.53 16.68 -10.75
C ASN A 57 -4.67 17.62 -9.90
N LEU A 58 -5.10 17.86 -8.66
CA LEU A 58 -4.28 18.56 -7.66
C LEU A 58 -3.10 17.68 -7.26
N GLY A 59 -1.91 18.27 -7.21
CA GLY A 59 -0.74 17.63 -6.61
C GLY A 59 -0.87 17.59 -5.09
N LEU A 60 -0.16 16.64 -4.49
CA LEU A 60 -0.24 16.34 -3.05
C LEU A 60 0.05 17.53 -2.13
N ASP A 61 0.97 18.40 -2.56
CA ASP A 61 1.43 19.57 -1.81
C ASP A 61 0.28 20.54 -1.45
N LEU A 62 -0.81 20.54 -2.24
CA LEU A 62 -1.96 21.42 -2.03
C LEU A 62 -3.10 20.79 -1.22
N GLN A 63 -3.05 19.47 -0.96
CA GLN A 63 -4.11 18.73 -0.24
C GLN A 63 -3.69 18.21 1.15
N GLY A 64 -2.39 18.26 1.49
CA GLY A 64 -1.86 17.76 2.75
C GLY A 64 -1.65 16.24 2.70
N GLY A 65 -0.40 15.82 2.54
CA GLY A 65 -0.05 14.40 2.38
C GLY A 65 -0.14 13.58 3.65
N MET A 66 -0.35 12.28 3.48
CA MET A 66 -0.45 11.32 4.58
C MET A 66 0.79 10.43 4.59
N HIS A 67 1.61 10.54 5.65
CA HIS A 67 2.74 9.65 5.90
C HIS A 67 2.36 8.59 6.94
N MET A 68 2.45 7.32 6.57
CA MET A 68 2.13 6.19 7.43
C MET A 68 3.25 5.15 7.41
N VAL A 69 3.46 4.51 8.56
CA VAL A 69 4.30 3.32 8.69
C VAL A 69 3.41 2.17 9.14
N VAL A 70 3.36 1.12 8.33
CA VAL A 70 2.59 -0.10 8.61
C VAL A 70 3.56 -1.22 8.92
N GLU A 71 3.34 -1.93 10.03
CA GLU A 71 4.12 -3.10 10.42
C GLU A 71 3.29 -4.38 10.27
N MET A 72 3.90 -5.42 9.72
CA MET A 72 3.30 -6.75 9.69
C MET A 72 3.23 -7.33 11.11
N ASP A 73 2.05 -7.82 11.51
CA ASP A 73 1.91 -8.60 12.75
C ASP A 73 2.57 -9.99 12.58
N LEU A 74 3.88 -10.01 12.83
CA LEU A 74 4.71 -11.20 12.71
C LEU A 74 4.27 -12.30 13.68
N LYS A 75 3.83 -11.93 14.90
CA LYS A 75 3.36 -12.89 15.89
C LYS A 75 2.13 -13.63 15.38
N ALA A 76 1.12 -12.90 14.93
CA ALA A 76 -0.08 -13.49 14.38
C ALA A 76 0.23 -14.32 13.12
N PHE A 77 1.11 -13.84 12.25
CA PHE A 77 1.51 -14.56 11.04
C PHE A 77 2.19 -15.91 11.36
N LEU A 78 3.25 -15.90 12.18
CA LEU A 78 3.98 -17.10 12.58
C LEU A 78 3.11 -18.10 13.34
N THR A 79 2.17 -17.61 14.15
CA THR A 79 1.20 -18.45 14.85
C THR A 79 0.23 -19.10 13.86
N LYS A 80 -0.26 -18.34 12.88
CA LYS A 80 -1.25 -18.79 11.88
C LYS A 80 -0.70 -19.84 10.92
N ILE A 81 0.56 -19.72 10.51
CA ILE A 81 1.17 -20.68 9.56
C ILE A 81 1.75 -21.92 10.26
N ALA A 82 1.85 -21.92 11.59
CA ALA A 82 2.32 -23.06 12.36
C ALA A 82 1.29 -24.21 12.32
N THR A 83 1.77 -25.42 12.09
CA THR A 83 0.96 -26.64 12.05
C THR A 83 0.58 -27.15 13.44
N ARG A 84 1.35 -26.75 14.46
CA ARG A 84 1.17 -27.07 15.88
C ARG A 84 1.46 -25.82 16.69
N GLN A 85 0.70 -25.61 17.75
CA GLN A 85 0.88 -24.51 18.68
C GLN A 85 0.95 -25.08 20.09
N ASP A 86 1.99 -24.71 20.83
CA ASP A 86 2.17 -24.99 22.25
C ASP A 86 2.85 -23.81 22.94
N GLU A 87 2.96 -23.87 24.27
CA GLU A 87 3.55 -22.80 25.08
C GLU A 87 5.01 -22.54 24.71
N ASP A 88 5.75 -23.61 24.37
CA ASP A 88 7.15 -23.52 23.90
C ASP A 88 7.26 -22.67 22.63
N LEU A 89 6.39 -22.93 21.62
CA LEU A 89 6.36 -22.15 20.38
C LEU A 89 5.96 -20.70 20.64
N SER A 90 4.91 -20.47 21.43
CA SER A 90 4.45 -19.11 21.73
C SER A 90 5.55 -18.29 22.41
N ALA A 91 6.25 -18.88 23.39
CA ALA A 91 7.35 -18.22 24.08
C ALA A 91 8.54 -17.95 23.15
N ALA A 92 8.84 -18.86 22.22
CA ALA A 92 9.90 -18.65 21.22
C ALA A 92 9.53 -17.53 20.23
N ILE A 93 8.27 -17.47 19.77
CA ILE A 93 7.77 -16.38 18.91
C ILE A 93 7.87 -15.04 19.66
N ASP A 94 7.48 -14.98 20.93
CA ASP A 94 7.51 -13.74 21.71
C ASP A 94 8.93 -13.16 21.90
N LEU A 95 9.96 -14.01 21.83
CA LEU A 95 11.35 -13.58 21.82
C LEU A 95 11.82 -13.23 20.41
N ALA A 96 11.43 -14.02 19.41
CA ALA A 96 11.74 -13.77 18.01
C ALA A 96 11.21 -12.43 17.49
N ILE A 97 9.99 -12.02 17.89
CA ILE A 97 9.42 -10.75 17.43
C ILE A 97 10.18 -9.53 17.96
N LYS A 98 10.92 -9.67 19.07
CA LYS A 98 11.75 -8.59 19.64
C LYS A 98 13.05 -8.38 18.87
N ASP A 99 13.48 -9.37 18.09
CA ASP A 99 14.59 -9.23 17.16
C ASP A 99 14.08 -8.55 15.88
N GLU A 100 14.56 -7.33 15.62
CA GLU A 100 14.19 -6.54 14.44
C GLU A 100 14.89 -7.01 13.15
N THR A 101 15.98 -7.76 13.27
CA THR A 101 16.89 -8.09 12.15
C THR A 101 16.71 -9.50 11.65
N THR A 102 16.70 -10.49 12.54
CA THR A 102 16.71 -11.91 12.14
C THR A 102 15.68 -12.74 12.92
N PRO A 103 14.39 -12.36 12.89
CA PRO A 103 13.38 -12.98 13.74
C PRO A 103 13.27 -14.49 13.53
N VAL A 104 13.38 -15.00 12.30
CA VAL A 104 13.32 -16.45 12.03
C VAL A 104 14.53 -17.19 12.59
N GLN A 105 15.71 -16.57 12.55
CA GLN A 105 16.93 -17.17 13.11
C GLN A 105 16.88 -17.19 14.63
N THR A 106 16.39 -16.11 15.25
CA THR A 106 16.12 -16.06 16.69
C THR A 106 15.08 -17.11 17.08
N LEU A 107 13.98 -17.24 16.32
CA LEU A 107 12.96 -18.28 16.53
C LEU A 107 13.58 -19.68 16.55
N ARG A 108 14.43 -20.01 15.57
CA ARG A 108 15.14 -21.30 15.51
C ARG A 108 15.99 -21.51 16.76
N SER A 109 16.83 -20.53 17.10
CA SER A 109 17.73 -20.63 18.26
C SER A 109 16.99 -20.79 19.58
N GLU A 110 15.83 -20.15 19.71
CA GLU A 110 14.99 -20.23 20.89
C GLU A 110 14.29 -21.60 21.01
N LEU A 111 13.87 -22.19 19.89
CA LEU A 111 13.33 -23.55 19.87
C LEU A 111 14.43 -24.59 20.19
N GLU A 112 15.63 -24.44 19.62
CA GLU A 112 16.77 -25.32 19.88
C GLU A 112 17.14 -25.35 21.37
N LYS A 113 17.16 -24.19 22.05
CA LYS A 113 17.39 -24.09 23.51
C LYS A 113 16.36 -24.86 24.33
N ARG A 114 15.15 -25.06 23.79
CA ARG A 114 14.04 -25.79 24.41
C ARG A 114 14.00 -27.27 23.95
N GLY A 115 14.99 -27.72 23.18
CA GLY A 115 15.05 -29.07 22.63
C GLY A 115 13.96 -29.34 21.58
N LYS A 116 13.60 -28.32 20.79
CA LYS A 116 12.60 -28.42 19.71
C LYS A 116 13.20 -27.94 18.40
N ASP A 117 12.71 -28.53 17.31
CA ASP A 117 13.10 -28.19 15.95
C ASP A 117 12.00 -27.38 15.25
N LEU A 118 12.38 -26.51 14.30
CA LEU A 118 11.43 -25.77 13.47
C LEU A 118 10.51 -26.70 12.68
N VAL A 119 11.03 -27.82 12.17
CA VAL A 119 10.28 -28.83 11.40
C VAL A 119 9.07 -29.36 12.17
N ARG A 120 9.17 -29.44 13.51
CA ARG A 120 8.06 -29.89 14.36
C ARG A 120 6.82 -28.99 14.27
N TYR A 121 7.04 -27.69 14.06
CA TYR A 121 6.01 -26.67 14.07
C TYR A 121 5.61 -26.24 12.66
N TYR A 122 6.56 -26.14 11.74
CA TYR A 122 6.35 -25.59 10.41
C TYR A 122 6.55 -26.60 9.27
N GLY A 123 6.97 -27.83 9.59
CA GLY A 123 7.17 -28.89 8.60
C GLY A 123 5.87 -29.34 7.93
N ASN A 124 5.96 -29.74 6.66
CA ASN A 124 4.82 -30.18 5.90
C ASN A 124 4.40 -31.59 6.33
N ARG A 125 3.10 -31.80 6.59
CA ARG A 125 2.59 -33.14 6.98
C ARG A 125 2.82 -34.22 5.91
N ARG A 126 3.04 -33.84 4.65
CA ARG A 126 3.25 -34.78 3.53
C ARG A 126 4.71 -35.24 3.39
N ASN A 127 5.70 -34.40 3.71
CA ASN A 127 7.13 -34.66 3.50
C ASN A 127 7.98 -34.47 4.77
N ARG A 128 7.39 -34.68 5.95
CA ARG A 128 8.00 -34.42 7.27
C ARG A 128 9.39 -35.05 7.49
N SER A 129 9.70 -36.14 6.80
CA SER A 129 10.96 -36.88 6.92
C SER A 129 12.11 -36.29 6.10
N GLU A 130 11.86 -35.35 5.19
CA GLU A 130 12.88 -34.74 4.32
C GLU A 130 13.15 -33.28 4.66
N ASP A 131 12.20 -32.58 5.28
CA ASP A 131 12.35 -31.18 5.68
C ASP A 131 13.47 -31.04 6.72
N SER A 132 14.54 -30.31 6.37
CA SER A 132 15.57 -29.90 7.33
C SER A 132 15.21 -28.59 8.03
N ASP A 133 15.70 -28.35 9.25
CA ASP A 133 15.45 -27.10 9.97
C ASP A 133 15.94 -25.85 9.21
N ALA A 134 17.04 -25.99 8.45
CA ALA A 134 17.57 -24.93 7.60
C ALA A 134 16.66 -24.64 6.38
N GLU A 135 16.06 -25.68 5.81
CA GLU A 135 15.09 -25.54 4.73
C GLU A 135 13.81 -24.87 5.22
N ILE A 136 13.29 -25.29 6.37
CA ILE A 136 12.11 -24.66 6.99
C ILE A 136 12.39 -23.21 7.36
N GLN A 137 13.58 -22.89 7.85
CA GLN A 137 13.99 -21.50 8.08
C GLN A 137 13.90 -20.67 6.78
N THR A 138 14.41 -21.20 5.67
CA THR A 138 14.37 -20.53 4.37
C THR A 138 12.92 -20.31 3.91
N VAL A 139 12.10 -21.37 3.98
CA VAL A 139 10.67 -21.31 3.62
C VAL A 139 9.90 -20.29 4.48
N LEU A 140 10.25 -20.14 5.76
CA LEU A 140 9.62 -19.14 6.63
C LEU A 140 10.00 -17.72 6.23
N ILE A 141 11.25 -17.47 5.87
CA ILE A 141 11.70 -16.17 5.35
C ILE A 141 10.94 -15.83 4.06
N ASP A 142 10.92 -16.75 3.10
CA ASP A 142 10.21 -16.56 1.83
C ASP A 142 8.71 -16.27 2.04
N LYS A 143 8.08 -16.95 3.00
CA LYS A 143 6.67 -16.72 3.35
C LYS A 143 6.44 -15.36 3.99
N ILE A 144 7.36 -14.89 4.82
CA ILE A 144 7.29 -13.54 5.42
C ILE A 144 7.41 -12.50 4.31
N ASP A 145 8.40 -12.64 3.42
CA ASP A 145 8.60 -11.73 2.30
C ASP A 145 7.37 -11.67 1.39
N ALA A 146 6.84 -12.83 0.99
CA ALA A 146 5.63 -12.91 0.18
C ALA A 146 4.40 -12.29 0.88
N ALA A 147 4.31 -12.39 2.21
CA ALA A 147 3.23 -11.76 2.97
C ALA A 147 3.36 -10.23 2.98
N ILE A 148 4.58 -9.70 3.13
CA ILE A 148 4.86 -8.26 3.09
C ILE A 148 4.55 -7.70 1.70
N ASP A 149 5.00 -8.38 0.64
CA ASP A 149 4.70 -8.00 -0.73
C ASP A 149 3.18 -8.03 -1.00
N GLY A 150 2.48 -9.04 -0.47
CA GLY A 150 1.03 -9.11 -0.54
C GLY A 150 0.33 -7.94 0.19
N ILE A 151 0.86 -7.50 1.33
CA ILE A 151 0.35 -6.30 2.04
C ILE A 151 0.59 -5.06 1.17
N ARG A 152 1.80 -4.90 0.61
CA ARG A 152 2.16 -3.81 -0.29
C ARG A 152 1.19 -3.71 -1.47
N ASP A 153 0.95 -4.83 -2.14
CA ASP A 153 0.06 -4.91 -3.29
C ASP A 153 -1.39 -4.59 -2.89
N LYS A 154 -1.86 -5.07 -1.75
CA LYS A 154 -3.20 -4.71 -1.25
C LYS A 154 -3.32 -3.22 -0.95
N ILE A 155 -2.28 -2.61 -0.39
CA ILE A 155 -2.26 -1.18 -0.11
C ILE A 155 -2.26 -0.39 -1.41
N SER A 156 -1.38 -0.73 -2.36
CA SER A 156 -1.34 -0.11 -3.69
C SER A 156 -2.71 -0.13 -4.36
N ASN A 157 -3.32 -1.32 -4.47
CA ASN A 157 -4.64 -1.47 -5.09
C ASN A 157 -5.73 -0.63 -4.41
N ARG A 158 -5.67 -0.46 -3.08
CA ARG A 158 -6.64 0.38 -2.36
C ARG A 158 -6.38 1.86 -2.60
N VAL A 159 -5.12 2.28 -2.60
CA VAL A 159 -4.74 3.68 -2.87
C VAL A 159 -5.14 4.07 -4.29
N ASP A 160 -4.92 3.18 -5.27
CA ASP A 160 -5.33 3.37 -6.67
C ASP A 160 -6.85 3.55 -6.79
N GLN A 161 -7.65 2.81 -6.01
CA GLN A 161 -9.12 2.94 -5.96
C GLN A 161 -9.58 4.31 -5.45
N PHE A 162 -8.78 4.98 -4.62
CA PHE A 162 -9.08 6.33 -4.13
C PHE A 162 -8.59 7.43 -5.08
N GLY A 163 -7.95 7.08 -6.21
CA GLY A 163 -7.50 8.04 -7.21
C GLY A 163 -6.34 8.93 -6.75
N VAL A 164 -5.52 8.45 -5.80
CA VAL A 164 -4.31 9.15 -5.36
C VAL A 164 -3.27 9.11 -6.48
N ALA A 165 -2.71 10.25 -6.83
CA ALA A 165 -1.66 10.34 -7.83
C ALA A 165 -0.30 9.94 -7.22
N GLU A 166 0.33 8.91 -7.76
CA GLU A 166 1.74 8.54 -7.51
C GLU A 166 2.10 8.26 -6.03
N PRO A 167 1.47 7.27 -5.38
CA PRO A 167 1.82 6.94 -4.00
C PRO A 167 3.23 6.34 -3.90
N ILE A 168 3.97 6.76 -2.89
CA ILE A 168 5.27 6.18 -2.56
C ILE A 168 5.04 5.06 -1.55
N ILE A 169 5.21 3.81 -1.99
CA ILE A 169 5.11 2.64 -1.12
C ILE A 169 6.45 1.93 -1.10
N GLN A 170 7.15 1.97 0.03
CA GLN A 170 8.50 1.42 0.17
C GLN A 170 8.59 0.48 1.36
N ARG A 171 9.35 -0.63 1.20
CA ARG A 171 9.68 -1.51 2.32
C ARG A 171 10.73 -0.83 3.21
N LEU A 172 10.49 -0.85 4.52
CA LEU A 172 11.39 -0.36 5.55
C LEU A 172 11.83 -1.52 6.44
N GLY A 173 13.06 -2.00 6.23
CA GLY A 173 13.60 -3.16 6.94
C GLY A 173 12.81 -4.44 6.64
N GLU A 174 12.77 -5.37 7.60
CA GLU A 174 12.26 -6.72 7.37
C GLU A 174 10.74 -6.91 7.50
N ARG A 175 10.01 -5.92 8.01
CA ARG A 175 8.58 -6.11 8.35
C ARG A 175 7.71 -4.86 8.24
N ARG A 176 8.28 -3.71 7.85
CA ARG A 176 7.53 -2.44 7.77
C ARG A 176 7.41 -1.98 6.34
N ILE A 177 6.35 -1.24 6.06
CA ILE A 177 6.08 -0.57 4.80
C ILE A 177 5.78 0.90 5.12
N ILE A 178 6.53 1.80 4.49
CA ILE A 178 6.26 3.24 4.49
C ILE A 178 5.32 3.53 3.32
N ILE A 179 4.33 4.36 3.59
CA ILE A 179 3.37 4.85 2.61
C ILE A 179 3.35 6.37 2.71
N GLU A 180 3.57 7.02 1.58
CA GLU A 180 3.37 8.46 1.43
C GLU A 180 2.37 8.65 0.30
N LEU A 181 1.26 9.28 0.66
CA LEU A 181 0.18 9.65 -0.25
C LEU A 181 0.19 11.13 -0.44
#